data_AF-A0A3Q0IWW2-F1
#
_entry.id   AF-A0A3Q0IWW2-F1
#
_cell.length_a   1.000
_cell.length_b   1.000
_cell.length_c   1.000
_cell.angle_alpha   90.00
_cell.angle_beta   90.00
_cell.angle_gamma   90.00
#
_symmetry.space_group_name_H-M   'P 1'
#
loop_
_entity.id
_entity.type
_entity.pdbx_description
1 polymer ?
#
loop_
_entity_poly.entity_id
_entity_poly.type
_entity_poly.pdbx_seq_one_letter_code
_entity_poly.pdbx_strand_id
1 'polypeptide(L)'
;MGIVTKFFCTILCVAAQYWYISIPVGLLVLLKMYNQMSMGIYKKGTMMNGKTVIITGANSGLGEVTALDMASRGARVIMACRDLGKANGVRGEI
;
A
#
# COMPACT_ATOMS: atom_id res chain seq x y z
N MET A 1 -10.97 -31.68 -46.87
CA MET A 1 -11.04 -32.03 -45.44
C MET A 1 -9.91 -31.37 -44.61
N GLY A 2 -9.51 -30.12 -44.91
CA GLY A 2 -8.36 -29.47 -44.25
C GLY A 2 -8.64 -28.06 -43.68
N ILE A 3 -9.75 -27.42 -44.05
CA ILE A 3 -10.15 -26.09 -43.56
C ILE A 3 -10.75 -26.18 -42.16
N VAL A 4 -11.62 -27.17 -41.91
CA VAL A 4 -12.30 -27.36 -40.62
C VAL A 4 -11.28 -27.71 -39.52
N THR A 5 -10.27 -28.52 -39.84
CA THR A 5 -9.19 -28.92 -38.92
C THR A 5 -8.27 -27.75 -38.56
N LYS A 6 -7.94 -26.88 -39.51
CA LYS A 6 -7.15 -25.66 -39.26
C LYS A 6 -7.93 -24.66 -38.40
N PHE A 7 -9.22 -24.50 -38.64
CA PHE A 7 -10.08 -23.60 -37.87
C PHE A 7 -10.21 -24.04 -36.41
N PHE A 8 -10.43 -25.34 -36.16
CA PHE A 8 -10.44 -25.91 -34.81
C PHE A 8 -9.08 -25.75 -34.09
N CYS A 9 -7.98 -25.95 -34.81
CA CYS A 9 -6.63 -25.79 -34.25
C CYS A 9 -6.33 -24.34 -33.86
N THR A 10 -6.74 -23.35 -34.66
CA THR A 10 -6.56 -21.93 -34.33
C THR A 10 -7.39 -21.52 -33.11
N ILE A 11 -8.64 -21.98 -33.00
CA ILE A 11 -9.50 -21.67 -31.84
C ILE A 11 -8.91 -22.26 -30.55
N LEU A 12 -8.45 -23.51 -30.59
CA LEU A 12 -7.79 -24.15 -29.43
C LEU A 12 -6.50 -23.42 -29.03
N CYS A 13 -5.73 -22.96 -30.00
CA CYS A 13 -4.48 -22.23 -29.76
C CYS A 13 -4.74 -20.84 -29.16
N VAL A 14 -5.73 -20.10 -29.65
CA VAL A 14 -6.13 -18.80 -29.09
C VAL A 14 -6.71 -18.95 -27.68
N ALA A 15 -7.49 -20.00 -27.42
CA ALA A 15 -7.99 -20.31 -26.08
C ALA A 15 -6.86 -20.65 -25.10
N ALA A 16 -5.86 -21.43 -25.54
CA ALA A 16 -4.67 -21.73 -24.74
C ALA A 16 -3.84 -20.47 -24.45
N GLN A 17 -3.71 -19.57 -25.42
CA GLN A 17 -2.98 -18.31 -25.26
C GLN A 17 -3.69 -17.34 -24.30
N TYR A 18 -5.03 -17.32 -24.33
CA TYR A 18 -5.84 -16.54 -23.40
C TYR A 18 -5.71 -17.07 -21.97
N TRP A 19 -5.71 -18.40 -21.80
CA TRP A 19 -5.52 -19.06 -20.51
C TRP A 19 -4.13 -18.78 -19.89
N TYR A 20 -3.09 -18.72 -20.74
CA TYR A 20 -1.72 -18.43 -20.31
C TYR A 20 -1.55 -17.02 -19.76
N ILE A 21 -2.36 -16.05 -20.20
CA ILE A 21 -2.31 -14.66 -19.75
C ILE A 21 -3.24 -14.44 -18.54
N SER A 22 -4.40 -15.08 -18.50
CA SER A 22 -5.39 -14.89 -17.45
C SER A 22 -4.94 -15.43 -16.09
N ILE A 23 -4.21 -16.55 -16.05
CA ILE A 23 -3.66 -17.12 -14.79
C ILE A 23 -2.68 -16.17 -14.09
N PRO A 24 -1.59 -15.68 -14.73
CA PRO A 24 -0.65 -14.79 -14.06
C PRO A 24 -1.28 -13.45 -13.70
N VAL A 25 -2.21 -12.92 -14.50
CA VAL A 25 -2.98 -11.71 -14.14
C VAL A 25 -3.83 -11.96 -12.90
N GLY A 26 -4.55 -13.08 -12.84
CA GLY A 26 -5.31 -13.48 -11.65
C GLY A 26 -4.42 -13.64 -10.41
N LEU A 27 -3.25 -14.27 -10.56
CA LEU A 27 -2.27 -14.42 -9.48
C LEU A 27 -1.74 -13.06 -8.99
N LEU A 28 -1.41 -12.14 -9.89
CA LEU A 28 -0.94 -10.80 -9.52
C LEU A 28 -2.03 -9.99 -8.79
N VAL A 29 -3.28 -10.10 -9.24
CA VAL A 29 -4.43 -9.47 -8.56
C VAL A 29 -4.59 -10.07 -7.16
N LEU A 30 -4.55 -11.39 -7.02
CA LEU A 30 -4.65 -12.06 -5.72
C LEU A 30 -3.50 -11.69 -4.79
N LEU A 31 -2.26 -11.62 -5.28
CA LEU A 31 -1.10 -11.18 -4.49
C LEU A 31 -1.24 -9.72 -4.04
N LYS A 32 -1.70 -8.83 -4.92
CA LYS A 32 -1.95 -7.43 -4.55
C LYS A 32 -3.09 -7.33 -3.53
N MET A 33 -4.16 -8.09 -3.71
CA MET A 33 -5.29 -8.12 -2.79
C MET A 33 -4.88 -8.70 -1.43
N TYR A 34 -4.08 -9.77 -1.42
CA TYR A 34 -3.50 -10.35 -0.21
C TYR A 34 -2.65 -9.33 0.53
N ASN A 35 -1.70 -8.67 -0.15
CA ASN A 35 -0.89 -7.62 0.44
C ASN A 35 -1.72 -6.45 0.98
N GLN A 36 -2.78 -6.05 0.27
CA GLN A 36 -3.68 -4.97 0.71
C GLN A 36 -4.54 -5.37 1.91
N MET A 37 -4.91 -6.65 2.05
CA MET A 37 -5.67 -7.14 3.20
C MET A 37 -4.81 -7.46 4.43
N SER A 38 -3.53 -7.82 4.24
CA SER A 38 -2.60 -8.08 5.34
C SER A 38 -2.17 -6.81 6.08
N MET A 39 -2.30 -5.64 5.46
CA MET A 39 -2.02 -4.34 6.08
C MET A 39 -3.19 -3.93 6.97
N GLY A 40 -3.08 -4.20 8.28
CA GLY A 40 -4.10 -3.86 9.27
C GLY A 40 -4.34 -2.34 9.35
N ILE A 41 -5.60 -1.92 9.23
CA ILE A 41 -5.99 -0.51 9.37
C ILE A 41 -6.41 -0.25 10.83
N TYR A 42 -5.68 0.61 11.53
CA TYR A 42 -6.06 1.05 12.87
C TYR A 42 -7.10 2.18 12.79
N LYS A 43 -8.39 1.85 12.95
CA LYS A 43 -9.51 2.81 12.83
C LYS A 43 -9.99 3.41 14.16
N LYS A 44 -9.39 3.05 15.29
CA LYS A 44 -9.90 3.46 16.60
C LYS A 44 -9.47 4.89 16.91
N GLY A 45 -10.42 5.79 17.20
CA GLY A 45 -10.19 7.19 17.57
C GLY A 45 -9.82 7.40 19.05
N THR A 46 -8.88 6.63 19.58
CA THR A 46 -8.46 6.79 20.98
C THR A 46 -7.58 8.05 21.11
N MET A 47 -7.95 8.95 22.01
CA MET A 47 -7.17 10.14 22.37
C MET A 47 -5.87 9.74 23.08
N MET A 48 -4.80 10.49 22.84
CA MET A 48 -3.46 10.22 23.36
C MET A 48 -2.92 11.35 24.24
N ASN A 49 -3.82 12.15 24.82
CA ASN A 49 -3.51 13.23 25.75
C ASN A 49 -2.56 12.77 26.87
N GLY A 50 -1.48 13.53 27.07
CA GLY A 50 -0.48 13.25 28.11
C GLY A 50 0.48 12.10 27.80
N LYS A 51 0.37 11.45 26.63
CA LYS A 51 1.35 10.46 26.16
C LYS A 51 2.42 11.15 25.29
N THR A 52 3.64 10.62 25.34
CA THR A 52 4.74 11.03 24.45
C THR A 52 5.06 9.91 23.47
N VAL A 53 5.12 10.22 22.19
CA VAL A 53 5.36 9.25 21.10
C VAL A 53 6.59 9.69 20.32
N ILE A 54 7.52 8.77 20.09
CA ILE A 54 8.72 9.01 19.28
C ILE A 54 8.52 8.32 17.93
N ILE A 55 8.63 9.07 16.84
CA ILE A 55 8.45 8.54 15.48
C ILE A 55 9.76 8.72 14.74
N THR A 56 10.34 7.59 14.28
CA THR A 56 11.54 7.60 13.45
C THR A 56 11.16 7.75 11.99
N GLY A 57 11.86 8.62 11.26
CA GLY A 57 11.55 8.84 9.85
C GLY A 57 10.25 9.63 9.59
N ALA A 58 9.87 10.51 10.51
CA ALA A 58 8.69 11.38 10.37
C ALA A 58 8.84 12.50 9.31
N ASN A 59 9.87 12.43 8.47
CA ASN A 59 10.15 13.42 7.42
C ASN A 59 9.27 13.28 6.17
N SER A 60 8.69 12.10 5.94
CA SER A 60 7.88 11.85 4.74
C SER A 60 7.08 10.54 4.83
N GLY A 61 5.97 10.45 4.10
CA GLY A 61 5.27 9.20 3.86
C GLY A 61 4.52 8.70 5.10
N LEU A 62 4.67 7.41 5.44
CA LEU A 62 3.92 6.81 6.57
C LEU A 62 4.26 7.46 7.92
N GLY A 63 5.53 7.82 8.13
CA GLY A 63 5.98 8.44 9.39
C GLY A 63 5.37 9.83 9.61
N GLU A 64 5.26 10.62 8.54
CA GLU A 64 4.64 11.95 8.54
C GLU A 64 3.15 11.86 8.85
N VAL A 65 2.41 11.01 8.12
CA VAL A 65 0.96 10.83 8.36
C VAL A 65 0.70 10.29 9.77
N THR A 66 1.56 9.40 10.27
CA THR A 66 1.47 8.89 11.64
C THR A 66 1.74 9.99 12.66
N ALA A 67 2.72 10.88 12.42
CA ALA A 67 3.01 11.99 13.31
C ALA A 67 1.84 12.97 13.43
N LEU A 68 1.22 13.30 12.29
CA LEU A 68 0.04 14.16 12.23
C LEU A 68 -1.16 13.52 12.94
N ASP A 69 -1.45 12.24 12.67
CA ASP A 69 -2.56 11.53 13.33
C ASP A 69 -2.35 11.48 14.86
N MET A 70 -1.14 11.16 15.32
CA MET A 70 -0.82 11.10 16.75
C MET A 70 -0.88 12.47 17.43
N ALA A 71 -0.42 13.53 16.76
CA ALA A 71 -0.48 14.89 17.29
C ALA A 71 -1.91 15.43 17.32
N SER A 72 -2.72 15.18 16.29
CA SER A 72 -4.14 15.55 16.26
C SER A 72 -4.95 14.88 17.38
N ARG A 73 -4.49 13.73 17.88
CA ARG A 73 -5.05 13.00 19.03
C ARG A 73 -4.53 13.52 20.38
N GLY A 74 -3.72 14.58 20.40
CA GLY A 74 -3.18 15.23 21.59
C GLY A 74 -1.96 14.56 22.21
N ALA A 75 -1.27 13.67 21.48
CA ALA A 75 0.02 13.15 21.91
C ALA A 75 1.12 14.22 21.77
N ARG A 76 2.11 14.20 22.67
CA ARG A 76 3.37 14.90 22.45
C ARG A 76 4.24 14.09 21.49
N VAL A 77 4.35 14.52 20.24
CA VAL A 77 5.11 13.81 19.20
C VAL A 77 6.55 14.33 19.14
N ILE A 78 7.51 13.41 19.20
CA ILE A 78 8.95 13.68 19.00
C ILE A 78 9.35 13.06 17.67
N MET A 79 9.69 13.92 16.71
CA MET A 79 10.17 13.48 15.39
C MET A 79 11.67 13.18 15.44
N ALA A 80 12.02 11.91 15.32
CA ALA A 80 13.41 11.45 15.22
C ALA A 80 13.81 11.37 13.74
N CYS A 81 14.44 12.43 13.26
CA CYS A 81 14.80 12.60 11.86
C CYS A 81 16.29 12.92 11.69
N ARG A 82 16.90 12.43 10.60
CA ARG A 82 18.32 12.67 10.29
C ARG A 82 18.57 14.01 9.61
N ASP A 83 17.61 14.47 8.82
CA ASP A 83 17.65 15.73 8.08
C ASP A 83 16.58 16.67 8.65
N LEU A 84 17.04 17.73 9.32
CA LEU A 84 16.19 18.73 9.96
C LEU A 84 15.53 19.68 8.95
N GLY A 85 16.12 19.88 7.77
CA GLY A 85 15.57 20.76 6.74
C GLY A 85 14.23 20.24 6.24
N LYS A 86 14.15 18.94 5.96
CA LYS A 86 12.88 18.28 5.59
C LYS A 86 11.93 18.14 6.78
N ALA A 87 12.46 17.86 7.97
CA ALA A 87 11.66 17.71 9.18
C ALA A 87 10.91 19.00 9.55
N ASN A 88 11.53 20.17 9.32
CA ASN A 88 10.95 21.46 9.67
C ASN A 88 9.72 21.81 8.83
N GLY A 89 9.66 21.36 7.56
CA GLY A 89 8.46 21.52 6.73
C GLY A 89 7.27 20.80 7.35
N VAL A 90 7.45 19.51 7.65
CA VAL A 90 6.42 18.67 8.28
C VAL A 90 6.06 19.15 9.68
N ARG A 91 7.04 19.66 10.46
CA ARG A 91 6.81 20.16 11.82
C ARG A 91 5.80 21.31 11.86
N GLY A 92 5.71 22.13 10.82
CA GLY A 92 4.73 23.23 10.75
C GLY A 92 3.28 22.74 10.64
N GLU A 93 3.08 21.48 10.23
CA GLU A 93 1.77 20.88 10.03
C GLU A 93 1.28 20.09 11.26
N ILE A 94 2.17 19.78 12.21
CA ILE A 94 1.93 19.00 13.44
C ILE A 94 1.67 19.94 14.62
#